data_AF-A0A7C4MA49-F1
#
_entry.id   AF-A0A7C4MA49-F1
#
_cell.length_a   1.000
_cell.length_b   1.000
_cell.length_c   1.000
_cell.angle_alpha   90.00
_cell.angle_beta   90.00
_cell.angle_gamma   90.00
#
_symmetry.space_group_name_H-M   'P 1'
#
loop_
_entity.id
_entity.type
_entity.pdbx_description
1 polymer ?
#
loop_
_entity_poly.entity_id
_entity_poly.type
_entity_poly.pdbx_seq_one_letter_code
_entity_poly.pdbx_strand_id
1 'polypeptide(L)'
;MLDIEGNKLMIRKLVIPIAIALTFSAFTLWLIDSWIKYPLFLFETLVIITLYCLITGNYELRITFRLVSRLKLNQGLIIDATLISTSIILLALGYSSPDRELILAFLALLCTSLLPGYALLNISGLVRYFTKLERLLLSYILSYIYTGLLFFVFLPISESLRKIIMLSSYIILGILSAVKHLRNSQAFMEGSFTRKIDIFAILLSTTFYTLSFYFIYPGVAFLPGTDISRHYAWSTTLSRTPDIYIGSTYLLAHLHEAAFICFSNASLPVIQTTLVMLNIMLPIAFYVMAKAYLEKLDTRLPSLATLFWTLFTNSYGGFAWLYFLKLKILSSEQTQLRLLIATADKTYNGTIYGIFGLWYVPATVSFVILMTAVSLMSKKDIKEKEFLAIFSILIAALYLTHVVEAMVLILFFTTLALILGNKCYRVDDTLKSSIIGMGMVSIIYYLLSQITPRFIMNASLLVSLIVPILIPTIVLISRQYIHFDFSRIKNKFHKKSTGEVLVIVLFF
;
A
#
# COMPACT_ATOMS: atom_id res chain seq x y z
N MET A 1 34.63 -26.24 -4.00
CA MET A 1 35.57 -25.28 -3.39
C MET A 1 34.94 -23.91 -3.49
N LEU A 2 34.29 -23.50 -2.40
CA LEU A 2 33.43 -22.33 -2.33
C LEU A 2 34.30 -21.06 -2.21
N ASP A 3 33.73 -19.94 -2.64
CA ASP A 3 34.25 -18.57 -2.69
C ASP A 3 34.62 -18.01 -1.29
N ILE A 4 35.55 -18.67 -0.61
CA ILE A 4 36.01 -18.32 0.75
C ILE A 4 36.81 -17.02 0.70
N GLU A 5 37.57 -16.78 -0.38
CA GLU A 5 38.35 -15.56 -0.55
C GLU A 5 37.48 -14.33 -0.80
N GLY A 6 36.43 -14.43 -1.64
CA GLY A 6 35.47 -13.35 -1.85
C GLY A 6 34.78 -12.92 -0.56
N ASN A 7 34.39 -13.88 0.27
CA ASN A 7 33.77 -13.61 1.58
C ASN A 7 34.73 -12.91 2.56
N LYS A 8 36.01 -13.31 2.62
CA LYS A 8 37.00 -12.65 3.49
C LYS A 8 37.24 -11.19 3.08
N LEU A 9 37.33 -10.91 1.78
CA LEU A 9 37.48 -9.55 1.27
C LEU A 9 36.24 -8.70 1.58
N MET A 10 35.05 -9.27 1.45
CA MET A 10 33.79 -8.60 1.80
C MET A 10 33.74 -8.22 3.29
N ILE A 11 34.07 -9.15 4.18
CA ILE A 11 34.08 -8.88 5.63
C ILE A 11 35.06 -7.75 5.95
N ARG A 12 36.29 -7.79 5.41
CA ARG A 12 37.28 -6.72 5.61
C ARG A 12 36.76 -5.35 5.17
N LYS A 13 36.06 -5.29 4.03
CA LYS A 13 35.44 -4.05 3.52
C LYS A 13 34.27 -3.54 4.37
N LEU A 14 33.66 -4.39 5.21
CA LEU A 14 32.54 -4.02 6.07
C LEU A 14 32.95 -3.62 7.49
N VAL A 15 34.18 -3.94 7.95
CA VAL A 15 34.64 -3.58 9.31
C VAL A 15 34.53 -2.08 9.57
N ILE A 16 35.03 -1.24 8.65
CA ILE A 16 34.99 0.22 8.79
C ILE A 16 33.53 0.73 8.78
N PRO A 17 32.68 0.37 7.79
CA PRO A 17 31.26 0.73 7.81
C PRO A 17 30.52 0.31 9.08
N ILE A 18 30.80 -0.89 9.62
CA ILE A 18 30.19 -1.38 10.87
C ILE A 18 30.62 -0.51 12.05
N ALA A 19 31.92 -0.21 12.18
CA ALA A 19 32.42 0.64 13.25
C ALA A 19 31.80 2.06 13.19
N ILE A 20 31.71 2.63 11.97
CA ILE A 20 31.03 3.91 11.73
C ILE A 20 29.55 3.80 12.12
N ALA A 21 28.84 2.78 11.64
CA ALA A 21 27.42 2.58 11.93
C ALA A 21 27.15 2.49 13.43
N LEU A 22 27.94 1.69 14.17
CA LEU A 22 27.84 1.57 15.62
C LEU A 22 28.09 2.91 16.32
N THR A 23 29.12 3.64 15.90
CA THR A 23 29.49 4.93 16.49
C THR A 23 28.38 5.97 16.29
N PHE A 24 27.84 6.10 15.08
CA PHE A 24 26.76 7.03 14.79
C PHE A 24 25.45 6.63 15.47
N SER A 25 25.11 5.35 15.47
CA SER A 25 23.87 4.86 16.11
C SER A 25 23.93 5.02 17.63
N ALA A 26 25.13 4.99 18.25
CA ALA A 26 25.28 5.20 19.70
C ALA A 26 24.71 6.54 20.17
N PHE A 27 24.59 7.52 19.26
CA PHE A 27 23.92 8.78 19.54
C PHE A 27 22.45 8.60 19.97
N THR A 28 21.76 7.60 19.45
CA THR A 28 20.37 7.28 19.80
C THR A 28 20.22 6.80 21.25
N LEU A 29 21.26 6.16 21.79
CA LEU A 29 21.28 5.74 23.19
C LEU A 29 21.31 6.94 24.16
N TRP A 30 21.88 8.07 23.71
CA TRP A 30 21.89 9.35 24.42
C TRP A 30 20.62 10.17 24.13
N LEU A 31 20.16 10.18 22.88
CA LEU A 31 19.06 11.05 22.43
C LEU A 31 17.71 10.67 23.05
N ILE A 32 17.47 9.38 23.26
CA ILE A 32 16.18 8.83 23.70
C ILE A 32 16.28 8.38 25.16
N ASP A 33 15.35 8.82 26.01
CA ASP A 33 15.33 8.45 27.43
C ASP A 33 14.55 7.13 27.69
N SER A 34 13.83 6.61 26.69
CA SER A 34 13.05 5.36 26.74
C SER A 34 13.86 4.10 26.39
N TRP A 35 13.44 2.94 26.89
CA TRP A 35 14.05 1.62 26.60
C TRP A 35 14.05 1.26 25.10
N ILE A 36 13.17 1.86 24.30
CA ILE A 36 13.08 1.67 22.83
C ILE A 36 14.39 2.07 22.14
N LYS A 37 15.26 2.86 22.79
CA LYS A 37 16.58 3.23 22.25
C LYS A 37 17.49 2.05 21.93
N TYR A 38 17.39 0.93 22.65
CA TYR A 38 18.23 -0.25 22.41
C TYR A 38 17.88 -0.98 21.10
N PRO A 39 16.61 -1.34 20.83
CA PRO A 39 16.25 -1.89 19.53
C PRO A 39 16.44 -0.88 18.39
N LEU A 40 16.21 0.42 18.62
CA LEU A 40 16.46 1.46 17.60
C LEU A 40 17.96 1.59 17.26
N PHE A 41 18.85 1.54 18.25
CA PHE A 41 20.30 1.53 18.03
C PHE A 41 20.74 0.39 17.08
N LEU A 42 20.23 -0.83 17.32
CA LEU A 42 20.52 -1.98 16.46
C LEU A 42 19.91 -1.79 15.06
N PHE A 43 18.68 -1.28 14.99
CA PHE A 43 18.00 -1.02 13.73
C PHE A 43 18.75 0.02 12.89
N GLU A 44 19.14 1.15 13.46
CA GLU A 44 19.91 2.21 12.80
C GLU A 44 21.27 1.70 12.31
N THR A 45 21.95 0.88 13.12
CA THR A 45 23.20 0.25 12.72
C THR A 45 23.00 -0.57 11.44
N LEU A 46 21.95 -1.38 11.38
CA LEU A 46 21.61 -2.19 10.20
C LEU A 46 21.21 -1.32 8.99
N VAL A 47 20.52 -0.21 9.21
CA VAL A 47 20.17 0.75 8.16
C VAL A 47 21.42 1.37 7.54
N ILE A 48 22.36 1.88 8.35
CA ILE A 48 23.59 2.51 7.86
C ILE A 48 24.43 1.49 7.07
N ILE A 49 24.59 0.27 7.58
CA ILE A 49 25.30 -0.81 6.87
C ILE A 49 24.61 -1.12 5.54
N THR A 50 23.28 -1.22 5.53
CA THR A 50 22.53 -1.53 4.31
C THR A 50 22.62 -0.40 3.28
N LEU A 51 22.51 0.86 3.70
CA LEU A 51 22.70 2.02 2.84
C LEU A 51 24.10 2.01 2.19
N TYR A 52 25.15 1.75 2.98
CA TYR A 52 26.50 1.58 2.46
C TYR A 52 26.57 0.48 1.40
N CYS A 53 26.02 -0.70 1.68
CA CYS A 53 26.01 -1.82 0.74
C CYS A 53 25.22 -1.50 -0.55
N LEU A 54 24.08 -0.80 -0.45
CA LEU A 54 23.26 -0.41 -1.58
C LEU A 54 23.98 0.59 -2.49
N ILE A 55 24.66 1.59 -1.91
CA ILE A 55 25.37 2.68 -2.61
C ILE A 55 26.60 2.14 -3.34
N THR A 56 27.42 1.36 -2.64
CA THR A 56 28.68 0.82 -3.19
C THR A 56 28.47 -0.16 -4.33
N GLY A 57 27.29 -0.77 -4.47
CA GLY A 57 26.87 -1.55 -5.65
C GLY A 57 27.61 -2.87 -5.89
N ASN A 58 28.74 -3.11 -5.22
CA ASN A 58 29.64 -4.23 -5.47
C ASN A 58 29.25 -5.53 -4.76
N TYR A 59 28.16 -5.52 -4.00
CA TYR A 59 27.71 -6.69 -3.25
C TYR A 59 26.66 -7.45 -4.05
N GLU A 60 27.12 -8.29 -4.98
CA GLU A 60 26.30 -9.38 -5.48
C GLU A 60 26.12 -10.41 -4.37
N LEU A 61 25.10 -10.20 -3.55
CA LEU A 61 24.63 -11.19 -2.59
C LEU A 61 24.20 -12.45 -3.35
N ARG A 62 25.14 -13.38 -3.50
CA ARG A 62 24.86 -14.77 -3.85
C ARG A 62 24.26 -15.43 -2.62
N ILE A 63 23.03 -15.03 -2.28
CA ILE A 63 22.21 -15.81 -1.36
C ILE A 63 21.82 -17.06 -2.13
N THR A 64 22.71 -18.05 -2.15
CA THR A 64 22.35 -19.40 -2.55
C THR A 64 21.49 -19.95 -1.43
N PHE A 65 20.19 -19.69 -1.50
CA PHE A 65 19.22 -20.51 -0.78
C PHE A 65 19.34 -21.93 -1.34
N ARG A 66 20.22 -22.74 -0.74
CA ARG A 66 20.27 -24.20 -0.93
C ARG A 66 19.08 -24.90 -0.24
N LEU A 67 18.12 -24.12 0.26
CA LEU A 67 16.97 -24.61 0.99
C LEU A 67 15.93 -25.17 0.01
N VAL A 68 15.90 -26.50 -0.11
CA VAL A 68 14.75 -27.33 -0.51
C VAL A 68 14.21 -27.06 -1.92
N SER A 69 15.01 -27.31 -2.97
CA SER A 69 14.56 -27.23 -4.38
C SER A 69 13.96 -28.54 -4.93
N ARG A 70 13.56 -29.51 -4.09
CA ARG A 70 13.15 -30.85 -4.59
C ARG A 70 11.64 -31.05 -4.78
N LEU A 71 10.80 -30.20 -4.21
CA LEU A 71 9.35 -30.26 -4.44
C LEU A 71 8.95 -29.12 -5.39
N LYS A 72 8.65 -29.45 -6.65
CA LYS A 72 8.01 -28.54 -7.62
C LYS A 72 6.54 -28.34 -7.23
N LEU A 73 6.31 -27.80 -6.04
CA LEU A 73 4.97 -27.41 -5.61
C LEU A 73 4.53 -26.19 -6.40
N ASN A 74 3.36 -26.26 -7.03
CA ASN A 74 2.75 -25.12 -7.70
C ASN A 74 2.31 -24.12 -6.63
N GLN A 75 3.09 -23.06 -6.42
CA GLN A 75 2.83 -22.02 -5.42
C GLN A 75 1.43 -21.42 -5.56
N GLY A 76 0.92 -21.31 -6.80
CA GLY A 76 -0.44 -20.84 -7.04
C GLY A 76 -1.51 -21.74 -6.42
N LEU A 77 -1.38 -23.06 -6.58
CA LEU A 77 -2.31 -24.02 -5.96
C LEU A 77 -2.26 -23.97 -4.43
N ILE A 78 -1.08 -23.70 -3.84
CA ILE A 78 -0.97 -23.52 -2.38
C ILE A 78 -1.76 -22.29 -1.95
N ILE A 79 -1.66 -21.17 -2.67
CA ILE A 79 -2.41 -19.95 -2.35
C ILE A 79 -3.92 -20.19 -2.47
N ASP A 80 -4.36 -20.88 -3.54
CA ASP A 80 -5.78 -21.21 -3.73
C ASP A 80 -6.30 -22.17 -2.65
N ALA A 81 -5.53 -23.21 -2.29
CA ALA A 81 -5.86 -24.12 -1.20
C ALA A 81 -5.90 -23.38 0.16
N THR A 82 -5.03 -22.38 0.34
CA THR A 82 -5.05 -21.52 1.53
C THR A 82 -6.35 -20.70 1.57
N LEU A 83 -6.79 -20.10 0.46
CA LEU A 83 -8.07 -19.38 0.39
C LEU A 83 -9.26 -20.27 0.76
N ILE A 84 -9.31 -21.47 0.19
CA ILE A 84 -10.39 -22.43 0.45
C ILE A 84 -10.37 -22.86 1.92
N SER A 85 -9.22 -23.30 2.43
CA SER A 85 -9.10 -23.80 3.80
C SER A 85 -9.38 -22.72 4.84
N THR A 86 -8.82 -21.53 4.69
CA THR A 86 -9.09 -20.40 5.61
C THR A 86 -10.56 -20.00 5.60
N SER A 87 -11.22 -19.98 4.45
CA SER A 87 -12.66 -19.70 4.35
C SER A 87 -13.52 -20.78 5.02
N ILE A 88 -13.18 -22.07 4.84
CA ILE A 88 -13.86 -23.19 5.52
C ILE A 88 -13.66 -23.12 7.03
N ILE A 89 -12.44 -22.84 7.49
CA ILE A 89 -12.13 -22.71 8.92
C ILE A 89 -12.93 -21.56 9.54
N LEU A 90 -13.00 -20.40 8.86
CA LEU A 90 -13.80 -19.25 9.33
C LEU A 90 -15.32 -19.55 9.36
N LEU A 91 -15.83 -20.35 8.42
CA LEU A 91 -17.21 -20.83 8.44
C LEU A 91 -17.47 -21.77 9.62
N ALA A 92 -16.59 -22.77 9.82
CA ALA A 92 -16.75 -23.79 10.84
C ALA A 92 -16.57 -23.24 12.26
N LEU A 93 -15.61 -22.33 12.45
CA LEU A 93 -15.25 -21.80 13.76
C LEU A 93 -15.95 -20.47 14.08
N GLY A 94 -16.79 -19.94 13.19
CA GLY A 94 -17.36 -18.59 13.28
C GLY A 94 -18.17 -18.26 14.54
N TYR A 95 -18.46 -19.26 15.40
CA TYR A 95 -19.17 -19.15 16.68
C TYR A 95 -18.35 -19.60 17.89
N SER A 96 -17.04 -19.81 17.73
CA SER A 96 -16.19 -20.44 18.75
C SER A 96 -15.70 -19.46 19.84
N SER A 97 -15.26 -20.05 20.96
CA SER A 97 -14.79 -19.40 22.20
C SER A 97 -13.74 -18.28 22.01
N PRO A 98 -13.68 -17.30 22.95
CA PRO A 98 -12.78 -16.14 22.91
C PRO A 98 -11.28 -16.48 22.83
N ASP A 99 -10.86 -17.68 23.20
CA ASP A 99 -9.44 -18.08 23.20
C ASP A 99 -8.78 -18.13 21.81
N ARG A 100 -9.56 -17.96 20.73
CA ARG A 100 -9.10 -18.10 19.33
C ARG A 100 -9.16 -16.80 18.52
N GLU A 101 -9.44 -15.66 19.16
CA GLU A 101 -9.64 -14.37 18.47
C GLU A 101 -8.47 -14.01 17.54
N LEU A 102 -7.22 -14.17 17.98
CA LEU A 102 -6.05 -13.81 17.18
C LEU A 102 -5.90 -14.67 15.92
N ILE A 103 -6.17 -15.98 16.03
CA ILE A 103 -6.11 -16.90 14.89
C ILE A 103 -7.21 -16.54 13.89
N LEU A 104 -8.44 -16.34 14.36
CA LEU A 104 -9.57 -15.96 13.51
C LEU A 104 -9.34 -14.60 12.85
N ALA A 105 -8.78 -13.63 13.57
CA ALA A 105 -8.40 -12.33 13.01
C ALA A 105 -7.35 -12.47 11.90
N PHE A 106 -6.31 -13.27 12.10
CA PHE A 106 -5.29 -13.49 11.06
C PHE A 106 -5.86 -14.20 9.82
N LEU A 107 -6.67 -15.24 10.01
CA LEU A 107 -7.35 -15.92 8.91
C LEU A 107 -8.30 -14.98 8.16
N ALA A 108 -9.07 -14.16 8.90
CA ALA A 108 -9.93 -13.14 8.33
C ALA A 108 -9.10 -12.12 7.52
N LEU A 109 -7.93 -11.71 8.01
CA LEU A 109 -7.06 -10.75 7.33
C LEU A 109 -6.61 -11.29 5.97
N LEU A 110 -6.18 -12.55 5.92
CA LEU A 110 -5.80 -13.22 4.69
C LEU A 110 -6.98 -13.29 3.70
N CYS A 111 -8.15 -13.67 4.20
CA CYS A 111 -9.38 -13.80 3.40
C CYS A 111 -9.92 -12.45 2.90
N THR A 112 -9.84 -11.37 3.67
CA THR A 112 -10.38 -10.07 3.24
C THR A 112 -9.39 -9.22 2.47
N SER A 113 -8.09 -9.48 2.63
CA SER A 113 -7.07 -8.51 2.24
C SER A 113 -5.98 -9.08 1.36
N LEU A 114 -5.90 -10.38 1.06
CA LEU A 114 -4.83 -10.91 0.18
C LEU A 114 -5.28 -11.99 -0.79
N LEU A 115 -5.97 -13.01 -0.30
CA LEU A 115 -6.18 -14.25 -1.04
C LEU A 115 -7.20 -14.12 -2.19
N PRO A 116 -8.38 -13.47 -2.04
CA PRO A 116 -9.33 -13.32 -3.14
C PRO A 116 -8.78 -12.52 -4.32
N GLY A 117 -8.01 -11.47 -4.06
CA GLY A 117 -7.39 -10.65 -5.09
C GLY A 117 -6.36 -11.42 -5.89
N TYR A 118 -5.59 -12.32 -5.27
CA TYR A 118 -4.75 -13.26 -6.01
C TYR A 118 -5.57 -14.16 -6.94
N ALA A 119 -6.64 -14.77 -6.42
CA ALA A 119 -7.52 -15.61 -7.21
C ALA A 119 -8.14 -14.84 -8.40
N LEU A 120 -8.55 -13.58 -8.20
CA LEU A 120 -9.05 -12.71 -9.27
C LEU A 120 -7.99 -12.39 -10.33
N LEU A 121 -6.75 -12.09 -9.94
CA LEU A 121 -5.64 -11.90 -10.88
C LEU A 121 -5.40 -13.16 -11.70
N ASN A 122 -5.44 -14.32 -11.06
CA ASN A 122 -5.23 -15.59 -11.75
C ASN A 122 -6.37 -15.85 -12.73
N ILE A 123 -7.63 -15.80 -12.28
CA ILE A 123 -8.84 -16.06 -13.10
C ILE A 123 -8.94 -15.09 -14.29
N SER A 124 -8.58 -13.82 -14.11
CA SER A 124 -8.53 -12.84 -15.21
C SER A 124 -7.33 -13.03 -16.16
N GLY A 125 -6.32 -13.80 -15.74
CA GLY A 125 -5.10 -14.03 -16.53
C GLY A 125 -4.12 -12.87 -16.48
N LEU A 126 -4.33 -11.92 -15.58
CA LEU A 126 -3.48 -10.75 -15.39
C LEU A 126 -2.16 -11.06 -14.69
N VAL A 127 -2.06 -12.21 -14.01
CA VAL A 127 -0.82 -12.71 -13.36
C VAL A 127 0.40 -12.66 -14.28
N ARG A 128 0.23 -12.83 -15.60
CA ARG A 128 1.31 -12.84 -16.59
C ARG A 128 2.00 -11.48 -16.82
N TYR A 129 1.41 -10.39 -16.35
CA TYR A 129 1.95 -9.03 -16.54
C TYR A 129 2.74 -8.50 -15.35
N PHE A 130 2.71 -9.23 -14.22
CA PHE A 130 3.16 -8.70 -12.93
C PHE A 130 4.20 -9.59 -12.27
N THR A 131 5.31 -8.99 -11.86
CA THR A 131 6.32 -9.62 -11.00
C THR A 131 5.69 -10.10 -9.69
N LYS A 132 6.40 -10.93 -8.89
CA LYS A 132 5.83 -11.46 -7.64
C LYS A 132 5.43 -10.36 -6.65
N LEU A 133 6.23 -9.29 -6.56
CA LEU A 133 5.95 -8.16 -5.68
C LEU A 133 4.75 -7.33 -6.15
N GLU A 134 4.65 -7.07 -7.45
CA GLU A 134 3.47 -6.43 -8.06
C GLU A 134 2.21 -7.28 -7.89
N ARG A 135 2.33 -8.61 -8.01
CA ARG A 135 1.22 -9.54 -7.74
C ARG A 135 0.77 -9.46 -6.30
N LEU A 136 1.68 -9.47 -5.32
CA LEU A 136 1.33 -9.31 -3.92
C LEU A 136 0.55 -8.01 -3.67
N LEU A 137 1.04 -6.91 -4.24
CA LEU A 137 0.43 -5.58 -4.12
C LEU A 137 -0.97 -5.51 -4.76
N LEU A 138 -1.11 -6.00 -5.99
CA LEU A 138 -2.40 -6.05 -6.67
C LEU A 138 -3.35 -7.07 -6.04
N SER A 139 -2.85 -8.16 -5.49
CA SER A 139 -3.63 -9.11 -4.68
C SER A 139 -4.19 -8.44 -3.44
N TYR A 140 -3.39 -7.59 -2.78
CA TYR A 140 -3.86 -6.80 -1.65
C TYR A 140 -5.01 -5.87 -2.06
N ILE A 141 -4.78 -5.03 -3.06
CA ILE A 141 -5.75 -4.04 -3.52
C ILE A 141 -7.03 -4.69 -4.05
N LEU A 142 -6.92 -5.72 -4.90
CA LEU A 142 -8.09 -6.38 -5.46
C LEU A 142 -8.87 -7.17 -4.41
N SER A 143 -8.22 -7.71 -3.37
CA SER A 143 -8.95 -8.31 -2.24
C SER A 143 -9.74 -7.26 -1.50
N TYR A 144 -9.09 -6.14 -1.15
CA TYR A 144 -9.74 -5.02 -0.49
C TYR A 144 -10.99 -4.53 -1.26
N ILE A 145 -10.85 -4.33 -2.56
CA ILE A 145 -11.95 -3.93 -3.46
C ILE A 145 -13.04 -4.99 -3.51
N TYR A 146 -12.67 -6.24 -3.80
CA TYR A 146 -13.63 -7.33 -3.95
C TYR A 146 -14.41 -7.56 -2.66
N THR A 147 -13.73 -7.62 -1.51
CA THR A 147 -14.35 -7.80 -0.20
C THR A 147 -15.31 -6.66 0.12
N GLY A 148 -14.89 -5.41 -0.07
CA GLY A 148 -15.74 -4.25 0.22
C GLY A 148 -16.98 -4.21 -0.69
N LEU A 149 -16.81 -4.41 -2.01
CA LEU A 149 -17.94 -4.44 -2.94
C LEU A 149 -18.88 -5.64 -2.71
N LEU A 150 -18.33 -6.81 -2.35
CA LEU A 150 -19.14 -7.96 -2.03
C LEU A 150 -19.96 -7.74 -0.76
N PHE A 151 -19.36 -7.13 0.26
CA PHE A 151 -20.06 -6.75 1.49
C PHE A 151 -21.18 -5.74 1.18
N PHE A 152 -20.90 -4.76 0.31
CA PHE A 152 -21.88 -3.78 -0.17
C PHE A 152 -23.11 -4.44 -0.80
N VAL A 153 -22.91 -5.37 -1.74
CA VAL A 153 -23.99 -6.10 -2.41
C VAL A 153 -24.86 -6.87 -1.41
N PHE A 154 -24.26 -7.39 -0.34
CA PHE A 154 -24.96 -8.17 0.68
C PHE A 154 -25.38 -7.37 1.91
N LEU A 155 -25.26 -6.04 1.91
CA LEU A 155 -25.73 -5.19 3.00
C LEU A 155 -27.20 -5.43 3.39
N PRO A 156 -28.14 -5.65 2.44
CA PRO A 156 -29.55 -5.91 2.77
C PRO A 156 -29.81 -7.27 3.44
N ILE A 157 -28.82 -8.16 3.49
CA ILE A 157 -28.93 -9.51 4.05
C ILE A 157 -28.56 -9.47 5.55
N SER A 158 -29.22 -10.32 6.35
CA SER A 158 -28.88 -10.48 7.77
C SER A 158 -27.39 -10.83 7.97
N GLU A 159 -26.80 -10.38 9.08
CA GLU A 159 -25.37 -10.51 9.35
C GLU A 159 -24.87 -11.97 9.28
N SER A 160 -25.64 -12.90 9.85
CA SER A 160 -25.30 -14.33 9.86
C SER A 160 -25.29 -14.94 8.45
N LEU A 161 -26.31 -14.65 7.65
CA LEU A 161 -26.41 -15.17 6.28
C LEU A 161 -25.39 -14.49 5.36
N ARG A 162 -25.14 -13.18 5.53
CA ARG A 162 -24.11 -12.43 4.81
C ARG A 162 -22.73 -13.07 5.00
N LYS A 163 -22.35 -13.39 6.24
CA LYS A 163 -21.08 -14.09 6.53
C LYS A 163 -20.97 -15.40 5.77
N ILE A 164 -22.02 -16.23 5.79
CA ILE A 164 -22.05 -17.53 5.12
C ILE A 164 -21.88 -17.37 3.61
N ILE A 165 -22.65 -16.47 2.99
CA ILE A 165 -22.63 -16.25 1.54
C ILE A 165 -21.25 -15.74 1.09
N MET A 166 -20.67 -14.78 1.80
CA MET A 166 -19.36 -14.23 1.42
C MET A 166 -18.23 -15.26 1.53
N LEU A 167 -18.16 -16.03 2.61
CA LEU A 167 -17.12 -17.07 2.73
C LEU A 167 -17.35 -18.21 1.72
N SER A 168 -18.60 -18.51 1.38
CA SER A 168 -18.93 -19.44 0.30
C SER A 168 -18.46 -18.93 -1.06
N SER A 169 -18.59 -17.63 -1.34
CA SER A 169 -18.09 -17.04 -2.58
C SER A 169 -16.56 -17.09 -2.65
N TYR A 170 -15.86 -16.98 -1.52
CA TYR A 170 -14.40 -17.10 -1.46
C TYR A 170 -13.94 -18.53 -1.75
N ILE A 171 -14.66 -19.54 -1.25
CA ILE A 171 -14.42 -20.95 -1.58
C ILE A 171 -14.59 -21.17 -3.09
N ILE A 172 -15.70 -20.71 -3.67
CA ILE A 172 -15.96 -20.82 -5.11
C ILE A 172 -14.83 -20.14 -5.91
N LEU A 173 -14.45 -18.93 -5.51
CA LEU A 173 -13.37 -18.18 -6.15
C LEU A 173 -12.02 -18.93 -6.09
N GLY A 174 -11.69 -19.53 -4.93
CA GLY A 174 -10.50 -20.35 -4.76
C GLY A 174 -10.52 -21.61 -5.64
N ILE A 175 -11.66 -22.29 -5.75
CA ILE A 175 -11.82 -23.46 -6.63
C ILE A 175 -11.62 -23.07 -8.09
N LEU A 176 -12.24 -21.98 -8.55
CA LEU A 176 -12.11 -21.49 -9.93
C LEU A 176 -10.65 -21.13 -10.26
N SER A 177 -9.94 -20.51 -9.31
CA SER A 177 -8.52 -20.20 -9.45
C SER A 177 -7.67 -21.47 -9.52
N ALA A 178 -7.92 -22.45 -8.64
CA ALA A 178 -7.20 -23.72 -8.63
C ALA A 178 -7.36 -24.49 -9.94
N VAL A 179 -8.59 -24.58 -10.45
CA VAL A 179 -8.88 -25.19 -11.76
C VAL A 179 -8.09 -24.51 -12.87
N LYS A 180 -7.98 -23.17 -12.84
CA LYS A 180 -7.19 -22.44 -13.83
C LYS A 180 -5.68 -22.73 -13.71
N HIS A 181 -5.15 -22.85 -12.50
CA HIS A 181 -3.74 -23.22 -12.29
C HIS A 181 -3.42 -24.66 -12.71
N LEU A 182 -4.39 -25.57 -12.63
CA LEU A 182 -4.24 -26.93 -13.16
C LEU A 182 -4.20 -26.97 -14.69
N ARG A 183 -4.93 -26.08 -15.36
CA ARG A 183 -5.00 -26.03 -16.83
C ARG A 183 -3.82 -25.33 -17.49
N ASN A 184 -3.25 -24.32 -16.83
CA ASN A 184 -2.22 -23.47 -17.42
C ASN A 184 -0.88 -23.64 -16.69
N SER A 185 0.15 -24.07 -17.42
CA SER A 185 1.53 -23.95 -16.94
C SER A 185 1.88 -22.45 -16.83
N GLN A 186 2.32 -22.03 -15.65
CA GLN A 186 2.73 -20.64 -15.46
C GLN A 186 3.99 -20.36 -16.28
N ALA A 187 3.95 -19.30 -17.09
CA ALA A 187 5.12 -18.78 -17.76
C ALA A 187 6.15 -18.30 -16.72
N PHE A 188 7.44 -18.46 -17.05
CA PHE A 188 8.52 -17.92 -16.24
C PHE A 188 8.46 -16.39 -16.29
N MET A 189 8.47 -15.76 -15.11
CA MET A 189 8.30 -14.31 -14.96
C MET A 189 9.60 -13.65 -14.54
N GLU A 190 9.72 -12.37 -14.89
CA GLU A 190 10.85 -11.52 -14.50
C GLU A 190 11.06 -11.42 -12.97
N GLY A 191 12.28 -11.06 -12.60
CA GLY A 191 12.66 -10.80 -11.21
C GLY A 191 11.87 -9.63 -10.60
N SER A 192 11.45 -9.78 -9.34
CA SER A 192 10.70 -8.73 -8.64
C SER A 192 11.58 -7.55 -8.24
N PHE A 193 12.84 -7.82 -7.92
CA PHE A 193 13.82 -6.80 -7.53
C PHE A 193 14.68 -6.40 -8.72
N THR A 194 15.16 -5.16 -8.69
CA THR A 194 16.15 -4.67 -9.66
C THR A 194 17.51 -5.30 -9.39
N ARG A 195 17.89 -5.35 -8.11
CA ARG A 195 19.07 -6.05 -7.60
C ARG A 195 18.66 -6.96 -6.46
N LYS A 196 19.35 -8.08 -6.29
CA LYS A 196 19.10 -9.02 -5.19
C LYS A 196 19.21 -8.36 -3.82
N ILE A 197 20.08 -7.35 -3.68
CA ILE A 197 20.27 -6.61 -2.43
C ILE A 197 19.08 -5.72 -2.05
N ASP A 198 18.20 -5.37 -3.00
CA ASP A 198 17.04 -4.53 -2.71
C ASP A 198 16.06 -5.21 -1.73
N ILE A 199 16.15 -6.55 -1.58
CA ILE A 199 15.40 -7.28 -0.55
C ILE A 199 15.70 -6.77 0.87
N PHE A 200 16.94 -6.31 1.14
CA PHE A 200 17.31 -5.76 2.44
C PHE A 200 16.65 -4.41 2.69
N ALA A 201 16.50 -3.58 1.65
CA ALA A 201 15.80 -2.30 1.76
C ALA A 201 14.33 -2.52 2.12
N ILE A 202 13.66 -3.45 1.43
CA ILE A 202 12.28 -3.82 1.76
C ILE A 202 12.19 -4.43 3.15
N LEU A 203 13.06 -5.39 3.48
CA LEU A 203 13.06 -6.07 4.77
C LEU A 203 13.23 -5.07 5.91
N LEU A 204 14.21 -4.16 5.83
CA LEU A 204 14.40 -3.12 6.84
C LEU A 204 13.19 -2.19 6.94
N SER A 205 12.62 -1.79 5.80
CA SER A 205 11.43 -0.94 5.78
C SER A 205 10.25 -1.63 6.46
N THR A 206 10.01 -2.92 6.17
CA THR A 206 8.93 -3.68 6.80
C THR A 206 9.21 -3.98 8.28
N THR A 207 10.47 -4.30 8.63
CA THR A 207 10.88 -4.51 10.02
C THR A 207 10.66 -3.25 10.85
N PHE A 208 10.89 -2.08 10.29
CA PHE A 208 10.62 -0.82 10.95
C PHE A 208 9.13 -0.66 11.31
N TYR A 209 8.23 -0.90 10.36
CA TYR A 209 6.78 -0.92 10.62
C TYR A 209 6.42 -1.96 11.69
N THR A 210 6.93 -3.19 11.57
CA THR A 210 6.67 -4.26 12.55
C THR A 210 7.12 -3.88 13.96
N LEU A 211 8.33 -3.33 14.12
CA LEU A 211 8.83 -2.83 15.41
C LEU A 211 7.94 -1.70 15.94
N SER A 212 7.55 -0.77 15.07
CA SER A 212 6.68 0.34 15.43
C SER A 212 5.32 -0.17 15.93
N PHE A 213 4.71 -1.13 15.24
CA PHE A 213 3.44 -1.72 15.67
C PHE A 213 3.61 -2.47 16.99
N TYR A 214 4.68 -3.24 17.13
CA TYR A 214 4.97 -3.98 18.35
C TYR A 214 5.11 -3.05 19.59
N PHE A 215 5.72 -1.87 19.44
CA PHE A 215 5.89 -0.94 20.55
C PHE A 215 4.64 -0.11 20.86
N ILE A 216 3.73 0.07 19.89
CA ILE A 216 2.61 1.02 19.99
C ILE A 216 1.26 0.31 20.25
N TYR A 217 1.11 -0.92 19.76
CA TYR A 217 -0.11 -1.71 19.91
C TYR A 217 0.04 -2.74 21.04
N PRO A 218 -1.05 -3.04 21.79
CA PRO A 218 -2.43 -2.59 21.55
C PRO A 218 -2.76 -1.21 22.16
N GLY A 219 -1.82 -0.54 22.85
CA GLY A 219 -2.09 0.69 23.61
C GLY A 219 -2.82 1.77 22.81
N VAL A 220 -2.40 2.03 21.57
CA VAL A 220 -3.04 3.03 20.69
C VAL A 220 -4.45 2.64 20.25
N ALA A 221 -4.77 1.35 20.17
CA ALA A 221 -6.11 0.90 19.80
C ALA A 221 -7.19 1.32 20.83
N PHE A 222 -6.78 1.64 22.06
CA PHE A 222 -7.68 2.07 23.13
C PHE A 222 -7.83 3.59 23.24
N LEU A 223 -7.07 4.38 22.47
CA LEU A 223 -7.13 5.84 22.59
C LEU A 223 -8.47 6.35 22.04
N PRO A 224 -9.33 6.94 22.89
CA PRO A 224 -10.63 7.43 22.45
C PRO A 224 -10.49 8.67 21.56
N GLY A 225 -11.43 8.85 20.64
CA GLY A 225 -11.45 10.03 19.75
C GLY A 225 -10.37 10.03 18.67
N THR A 226 -9.58 8.96 18.56
CA THR A 226 -8.66 8.76 17.44
C THR A 226 -9.42 8.43 16.16
N ASP A 227 -8.82 8.75 15.01
CA ASP A 227 -9.43 8.48 13.71
C ASP A 227 -9.71 6.99 13.49
N ILE A 228 -8.80 6.12 13.95
CA ILE A 228 -8.97 4.66 13.95
C ILE A 228 -10.27 4.25 14.67
N SER A 229 -10.48 4.76 15.90
CA SER A 229 -11.66 4.40 16.69
C SER A 229 -12.97 4.85 16.01
N ARG A 230 -12.94 5.98 15.30
CA ARG A 230 -14.06 6.50 14.53
C ARG A 230 -14.35 5.66 13.29
N HIS A 231 -13.33 5.25 12.53
CA HIS A 231 -13.50 4.35 11.38
C HIS A 231 -14.06 2.99 11.82
N TYR A 232 -13.51 2.41 12.88
CA TYR A 232 -14.04 1.17 13.46
C TYR A 232 -15.52 1.29 13.85
N ALA A 233 -15.91 2.39 14.50
CA ALA A 233 -17.30 2.65 14.86
C ALA A 233 -18.20 2.71 13.62
N TRP A 234 -17.78 3.42 12.57
CA TRP A 234 -18.52 3.49 11.31
C TRP A 234 -18.64 2.14 10.60
N SER A 235 -17.58 1.34 10.59
CA SER A 235 -17.56 -0.01 10.04
C SER A 235 -18.50 -0.94 10.81
N THR A 236 -18.53 -0.82 12.14
CA THR A 236 -19.46 -1.57 13.00
C THR A 236 -20.92 -1.14 12.76
N THR A 237 -21.18 0.16 12.68
CA THR A 237 -22.50 0.72 12.36
C THR A 237 -22.97 0.26 10.99
N LEU A 238 -22.10 0.30 9.97
CA LEU A 238 -22.42 -0.14 8.61
C LEU A 238 -22.75 -1.63 8.56
N SER A 239 -22.05 -2.46 9.34
CA SER A 239 -22.31 -3.89 9.43
C SER A 239 -23.67 -4.19 10.08
N ARG A 240 -23.97 -3.56 11.23
CA ARG A 240 -25.10 -3.92 12.09
C ARG A 240 -26.39 -3.16 11.77
N THR A 241 -26.26 -1.89 11.45
CA THR A 241 -27.37 -0.94 11.28
C THR A 241 -27.06 0.01 10.11
N PRO A 242 -27.00 -0.50 8.87
CA PRO A 242 -26.62 0.31 7.70
C PRO A 242 -27.51 1.53 7.51
N ASP A 243 -28.77 1.50 7.96
CA ASP A 243 -29.73 2.61 7.82
C ASP A 243 -29.33 3.89 8.56
N ILE A 244 -28.46 3.79 9.59
CA ILE A 244 -27.99 4.95 10.34
C ILE A 244 -26.56 5.38 9.97
N TYR A 245 -25.93 4.69 9.03
CA TYR A 245 -24.58 5.00 8.58
C TYR A 245 -24.54 6.34 7.82
N ILE A 246 -23.57 7.19 8.17
CA ILE A 246 -23.37 8.52 7.55
C ILE A 246 -21.96 8.73 6.99
N GLY A 247 -21.03 7.77 7.18
CA GLY A 247 -19.60 7.89 6.83
C GLY A 247 -19.26 7.71 5.35
N SER A 248 -20.10 8.18 4.43
CA SER A 248 -20.07 7.82 3.00
C SER A 248 -18.82 8.25 2.21
N THR A 249 -18.00 9.14 2.77
CA THR A 249 -16.73 9.59 2.18
C THR A 249 -15.64 8.51 2.16
N TYR A 250 -15.76 7.48 3.01
CA TYR A 250 -14.80 6.38 3.15
C TYR A 250 -15.48 5.02 2.98
N LEU A 251 -16.50 4.97 2.11
CA LEU A 251 -17.40 3.84 1.96
C LEU A 251 -16.67 2.51 1.80
N LEU A 252 -15.73 2.41 0.87
CA LEU A 252 -15.05 1.14 0.59
C LEU A 252 -14.18 0.69 1.77
N ALA A 253 -13.57 1.63 2.49
CA ALA A 253 -12.77 1.32 3.67
C ALA A 253 -13.64 0.76 4.79
N HIS A 254 -14.79 1.40 5.06
CA HIS A 254 -15.71 0.91 6.08
C HIS A 254 -16.36 -0.42 5.71
N LEU A 255 -16.65 -0.67 4.43
CA LEU A 255 -17.17 -1.96 3.96
C LEU A 255 -16.15 -3.09 4.12
N HIS A 256 -14.88 -2.83 3.76
CA HIS A 256 -13.80 -3.80 3.94
C HIS A 256 -13.57 -4.11 5.42
N GLU A 257 -13.47 -3.09 6.26
CA GLU A 257 -13.30 -3.25 7.70
C GLU A 257 -14.52 -3.94 8.33
N ALA A 258 -15.75 -3.63 7.91
CA ALA A 258 -16.96 -4.31 8.35
C ALA A 258 -16.95 -5.81 8.04
N ALA A 259 -16.50 -6.20 6.83
CA ALA A 259 -16.33 -7.60 6.47
C ALA A 259 -15.28 -8.29 7.35
N PHE A 260 -14.15 -7.62 7.61
CA PHE A 260 -13.10 -8.13 8.49
C PHE A 260 -13.59 -8.33 9.93
N ILE A 261 -14.33 -7.37 10.48
CA ILE A 261 -14.95 -7.45 11.81
C ILE A 261 -15.91 -8.67 11.86
N CYS A 262 -16.77 -8.81 10.86
CA CYS A 262 -17.75 -9.90 10.78
C CYS A 262 -17.10 -11.29 10.72
N PHE A 263 -15.99 -11.43 9.99
CA PHE A 263 -15.29 -12.71 9.86
C PHE A 263 -14.47 -13.06 11.09
N SER A 264 -13.75 -12.09 11.64
CA SER A 264 -12.86 -12.30 12.79
C SER A 264 -13.62 -12.52 14.10
N ASN A 265 -14.74 -11.81 14.30
CA ASN A 265 -15.47 -11.73 15.57
C ASN A 265 -14.53 -11.49 16.77
N ALA A 266 -13.45 -10.74 16.55
CA ALA A 266 -12.41 -10.49 17.54
C ALA A 266 -12.67 -9.20 18.32
N SER A 267 -12.00 -9.03 19.45
CA SER A 267 -12.03 -7.77 20.20
C SER A 267 -11.38 -6.62 19.42
N LEU A 268 -11.79 -5.38 19.71
CA LEU A 268 -11.25 -4.16 19.10
C LEU A 268 -9.70 -4.12 19.06
N PRO A 269 -8.97 -4.44 20.14
CA PRO A 269 -7.51 -4.39 20.14
C PRO A 269 -6.90 -5.39 19.17
N VAL A 270 -7.46 -6.60 19.11
CA VAL A 270 -7.02 -7.64 18.18
C VAL A 270 -7.30 -7.22 16.74
N ILE A 271 -8.48 -6.64 16.48
CA ILE A 271 -8.87 -6.13 15.15
C ILE A 271 -7.88 -5.06 14.68
N GLN A 272 -7.64 -4.02 15.49
CA GLN A 272 -6.79 -2.91 15.09
C GLN A 272 -5.31 -3.31 14.98
N THR A 273 -4.83 -4.16 15.89
CA THR A 273 -3.46 -4.71 15.82
C THR A 273 -3.27 -5.60 14.58
N THR A 274 -4.31 -6.31 14.16
CA THR A 274 -4.23 -7.19 12.98
C THR A 274 -4.29 -6.35 11.69
N LEU A 275 -5.19 -5.38 11.61
CA LEU A 275 -5.34 -4.50 10.44
C LEU A 275 -4.09 -3.64 10.19
N VAL A 276 -3.45 -3.12 11.24
CA VAL A 276 -2.23 -2.29 11.08
C VAL A 276 -1.09 -3.05 10.40
N MET A 277 -1.06 -4.39 10.47
CA MET A 277 -0.08 -5.20 9.73
C MET A 277 -0.17 -5.02 8.22
N LEU A 278 -1.32 -4.60 7.67
CA LEU A 278 -1.46 -4.34 6.23
C LEU A 278 -0.67 -3.10 5.78
N ASN A 279 -0.29 -2.21 6.69
CA ASN A 279 0.51 -1.04 6.36
C ASN A 279 1.91 -1.39 5.85
N ILE A 280 2.38 -2.64 6.03
CA ILE A 280 3.61 -3.13 5.36
C ILE A 280 3.52 -3.06 3.82
N MET A 281 2.30 -2.94 3.27
CA MET A 281 2.09 -2.72 1.83
C MET A 281 2.56 -1.35 1.36
N LEU A 282 2.64 -0.33 2.23
CA LEU A 282 3.13 1.01 1.86
C LEU A 282 4.56 0.99 1.31
N PRO A 283 5.60 0.51 2.03
CA PRO A 283 6.95 0.48 1.50
C PRO A 283 7.08 -0.40 0.26
N ILE A 284 6.29 -1.47 0.18
CA ILE A 284 6.23 -2.36 -1.00
C ILE A 284 5.68 -1.59 -2.22
N ALA A 285 4.56 -0.89 -2.06
CA ALA A 285 3.93 -0.09 -3.11
C ALA A 285 4.85 1.02 -3.59
N PHE A 286 5.50 1.72 -2.65
CA PHE A 286 6.46 2.75 -2.98
C PHE A 286 7.63 2.19 -3.77
N TYR A 287 8.21 1.06 -3.36
CA TYR A 287 9.29 0.42 -4.10
C TYR A 287 8.87 0.01 -5.52
N VAL A 288 7.71 -0.63 -5.68
CA VAL A 288 7.20 -1.05 -7.00
C VAL A 288 7.06 0.15 -7.93
N MET A 289 6.49 1.23 -7.42
CA MET A 289 6.38 2.49 -8.15
C MET A 289 7.75 3.11 -8.44
N ALA A 290 8.63 3.25 -7.44
CA ALA A 290 9.96 3.80 -7.62
C ALA A 290 10.77 3.01 -8.65
N LYS A 291 10.70 1.67 -8.62
CA LYS A 291 11.32 0.79 -9.60
C LYS A 291 10.86 1.13 -11.03
N ALA A 292 9.55 1.28 -11.24
CA ALA A 292 8.99 1.55 -12.56
C ALA A 292 9.55 2.81 -13.25
N TYR A 293 10.05 3.78 -12.47
CA TYR A 293 10.54 5.07 -13.00
C TYR A 293 12.04 5.31 -12.81
N LEU A 294 12.64 4.79 -11.74
CA LEU A 294 14.03 5.09 -11.37
C LEU A 294 15.03 4.01 -11.80
N GLU A 295 14.60 2.76 -12.01
CA GLU A 295 15.48 1.64 -12.38
C GLU A 295 16.29 1.91 -13.65
N LYS A 296 15.69 2.62 -14.62
CA LYS A 296 16.34 2.99 -15.89
C LYS A 296 17.39 4.09 -15.74
N LEU A 297 17.33 4.87 -14.67
CA LEU A 297 18.29 5.94 -14.39
C LEU A 297 19.48 5.38 -13.64
N ASP A 298 19.20 4.66 -12.55
CA ASP A 298 20.21 3.97 -11.77
C ASP A 298 19.51 2.85 -10.97
N THR A 299 20.03 1.64 -11.10
CA THR A 299 19.50 0.43 -10.46
C THR A 299 19.54 0.47 -8.93
N ARG A 300 20.24 1.45 -8.33
CA ARG A 300 20.29 1.71 -6.89
C ARG A 300 19.14 2.54 -6.38
N LEU A 301 18.58 3.40 -7.21
CA LEU A 301 17.63 4.41 -6.78
C LEU A 301 16.31 3.85 -6.23
N PRO A 302 15.72 2.75 -6.76
CA PRO A 302 14.47 2.22 -6.21
C PRO A 302 14.59 1.87 -4.72
N SER A 303 15.62 1.13 -4.33
CA SER A 303 15.83 0.73 -2.93
C SER A 303 16.25 1.87 -2.03
N LEU A 304 17.10 2.79 -2.51
CA LEU A 304 17.47 3.99 -1.77
C LEU A 304 16.25 4.87 -1.53
N ALA A 305 15.47 5.16 -2.57
CA ALA A 305 14.26 5.97 -2.46
C ALA A 305 13.27 5.36 -1.46
N THR A 306 13.06 4.04 -1.47
CA THR A 306 12.19 3.37 -0.49
C THR A 306 12.67 3.56 0.94
N LEU A 307 13.96 3.34 1.21
CA LEU A 307 14.50 3.54 2.56
C LEU A 307 14.37 5.00 3.00
N PHE A 308 14.72 5.94 2.13
CA PHE A 308 14.60 7.36 2.45
C PHE A 308 13.15 7.76 2.69
N TRP A 309 12.23 7.28 1.85
CA TRP A 309 10.82 7.61 1.97
C TRP A 309 10.20 7.01 3.24
N THR A 310 10.47 5.74 3.54
CA THR A 310 9.92 5.07 4.72
C THR A 310 10.50 5.62 6.03
N LEU A 311 11.81 5.84 6.10
CA LEU A 311 12.48 6.21 7.35
C LEU A 311 12.43 7.71 7.65
N PHE A 312 12.35 8.56 6.62
CA PHE A 312 12.43 10.01 6.81
C PHE A 312 11.13 10.72 6.44
N THR A 313 10.51 10.45 5.28
CA THR A 313 9.41 11.31 4.80
C THR A 313 8.02 10.85 5.24
N ASN A 314 7.65 9.60 4.96
CA ASN A 314 6.26 9.16 5.03
C ASN A 314 5.74 9.02 6.47
N SER A 315 6.52 8.42 7.35
CA SER A 315 5.97 7.91 8.62
C SER A 315 6.32 8.72 9.86
N TYR A 316 7.20 9.73 9.79
CA TYR A 316 7.75 10.36 11.00
C TYR A 316 8.02 11.87 10.90
N GLY A 317 7.30 12.57 10.02
CA GLY A 317 7.36 14.04 9.96
C GLY A 317 8.62 14.60 9.27
N GLY A 318 9.24 13.86 8.35
CA GLY A 318 10.37 14.38 7.59
C GLY A 318 11.65 14.46 8.43
N PHE A 319 12.33 15.60 8.29
CA PHE A 319 13.52 15.92 9.07
C PHE A 319 13.21 16.54 10.44
N ALA A 320 12.01 16.30 11.00
CA ALA A 320 11.61 16.84 12.30
C ALA A 320 12.57 16.47 13.44
N TRP A 321 13.22 15.30 13.34
CA TRP A 321 14.23 14.86 14.30
C TRP A 321 15.42 15.82 14.42
N LEU A 322 15.77 16.57 13.36
CA LEU A 322 16.81 17.60 13.42
C LEU A 322 16.41 18.75 14.35
N TYR A 323 15.13 19.15 14.29
CA TYR A 323 14.60 20.19 15.17
C TYR A 323 14.47 19.68 16.61
N PHE A 324 14.01 18.44 16.80
CA PHE A 324 14.00 17.81 18.12
C PHE A 324 15.40 17.77 18.73
N LEU A 325 16.41 17.37 17.94
CA LEU A 325 17.80 17.34 18.36
C LEU A 325 18.29 18.74 18.77
N LYS A 326 18.01 19.76 17.95
CA LYS A 326 18.31 21.16 18.31
C LYS A 326 17.73 21.52 19.67
N LEU A 327 16.46 21.17 19.93
CA LEU A 327 15.83 21.45 21.22
C LEU A 327 16.48 20.68 22.38
N LYS A 328 16.82 19.40 22.20
CA LYS A 328 17.49 18.59 23.25
C LYS A 328 18.88 19.14 23.61
N ILE A 329 19.62 19.68 22.64
CA ILE A 329 20.92 20.33 22.87
C ILE A 329 20.75 21.67 23.62
N LEU A 330 19.78 22.49 23.22
CA LEU A 330 19.63 23.85 23.75
C LEU A 330 18.84 23.93 25.06
N SER A 331 18.01 22.93 25.35
CA SER A 331 17.06 22.95 26.47
C SER A 331 17.23 21.73 27.38
N SER A 332 18.40 21.61 28.02
CA SER A 332 18.77 20.44 28.84
C SER A 332 17.83 20.15 30.01
N GLU A 333 17.08 21.15 30.48
CA GLU A 333 16.14 21.03 31.61
C GLU A 333 14.71 20.64 31.19
N GLN A 334 14.39 20.63 29.90
CA GLN A 334 13.04 20.30 29.44
C GLN A 334 12.82 18.78 29.35
N THR A 335 11.61 18.35 29.73
CA THR A 335 11.23 16.93 29.60
C THR A 335 11.10 16.53 28.13
N GLN A 336 11.39 15.27 27.82
CA GLN A 336 11.29 14.73 26.45
C GLN A 336 9.91 14.96 25.83
N LEU A 337 8.84 14.85 26.62
CA LEU A 337 7.48 15.13 26.16
C LEU A 337 7.30 16.60 25.70
N ARG A 338 7.83 17.57 26.44
CA ARG A 338 7.77 19.00 26.05
C ARG A 338 8.55 19.25 24.77
N LEU A 339 9.72 18.63 24.61
CA LEU A 339 10.52 18.72 23.39
C LEU A 339 9.77 18.15 22.18
N LEU A 340 9.05 17.03 22.35
CA LEU A 340 8.22 16.43 21.30
C LEU A 340 7.03 17.32 20.94
N ILE A 341 6.35 17.92 21.91
CA ILE A 341 5.24 18.86 21.66
C ILE A 341 5.73 20.09 20.89
N ALA A 342 6.86 20.68 21.29
CA ALA A 342 7.44 21.81 20.57
C ALA A 342 7.89 21.44 19.15
N THR A 343 8.37 20.21 18.94
CA THR A 343 8.70 19.68 17.61
C THR A 343 7.46 19.50 16.76
N ALA A 344 6.39 18.96 17.34
CA ALA A 344 5.12 18.80 16.68
C ALA A 344 4.56 20.14 16.22
N ASP A 345 4.49 21.13 17.11
CA ASP A 345 4.05 22.47 16.77
C ASP A 345 4.84 23.04 15.58
N LYS A 346 6.17 22.91 15.60
CA LYS A 346 7.02 23.42 14.52
C LYS A 346 6.85 22.70 13.19
N THR A 347 6.39 21.45 13.22
CA THR A 347 6.15 20.62 12.05
C THR A 347 4.67 20.57 11.65
N TYR A 348 3.86 21.54 12.12
CA TYR A 348 2.41 21.58 11.90
C TYR A 348 1.72 20.27 12.32
N ASN A 349 2.16 19.75 13.45
CA ASN A 349 1.81 18.45 14.02
C ASN A 349 2.17 17.26 13.14
N GLY A 350 3.07 17.39 12.17
CA GLY A 350 3.54 16.29 11.32
C GLY A 350 4.16 15.13 12.11
N THR A 351 4.76 15.38 13.28
CA THR A 351 5.27 14.30 14.14
C THR A 351 4.22 13.66 15.05
N ILE A 352 3.01 14.22 15.15
CA ILE A 352 1.90 13.68 15.95
C ILE A 352 0.83 13.06 15.04
N TYR A 353 0.42 13.79 14.00
CA TYR A 353 -0.64 13.40 13.05
C TYR A 353 -0.10 12.94 11.69
N GLY A 354 1.11 13.37 11.29
CA GLY A 354 1.73 13.00 10.01
C GLY A 354 2.43 11.65 10.03
N ILE A 355 2.08 10.79 10.98
CA ILE A 355 2.64 9.44 11.11
C ILE A 355 1.89 8.49 10.16
N PHE A 356 2.01 8.70 8.85
CA PHE A 356 1.37 7.83 7.86
C PHE A 356 1.91 6.41 7.97
N GLY A 357 0.99 5.45 8.09
CA GLY A 357 1.33 4.03 8.18
C GLY A 357 1.57 3.49 9.59
N LEU A 358 1.48 4.30 10.66
CA LEU A 358 1.30 3.74 12.02
C LEU A 358 -0.16 3.47 12.38
N TRP A 359 -1.08 3.90 11.53
CA TRP A 359 -2.51 3.66 11.66
C TRP A 359 -3.05 3.00 10.39
N TYR A 360 -3.92 2.00 10.55
CA TYR A 360 -4.71 1.50 9.44
C TYR A 360 -5.93 2.39 9.26
N VAL A 361 -5.79 3.38 8.40
CA VAL A 361 -6.84 4.36 8.07
C VAL A 361 -7.04 4.40 6.55
N PRO A 362 -8.18 4.91 6.05
CA PRO A 362 -8.45 4.92 4.61
C PRO A 362 -7.35 5.59 3.78
N ALA A 363 -6.74 6.65 4.31
CA ALA A 363 -5.62 7.34 3.66
C ALA A 363 -4.42 6.41 3.40
N THR A 364 -4.10 5.48 4.31
CA THR A 364 -3.00 4.53 4.10
C THR A 364 -3.29 3.61 2.90
N VAL A 365 -4.51 3.09 2.81
CA VAL A 365 -4.92 2.21 1.71
C VAL A 365 -4.98 2.99 0.39
N SER A 366 -5.48 4.23 0.42
CA SER A 366 -5.54 5.09 -0.76
C SER A 366 -4.15 5.40 -1.31
N PHE A 367 -3.14 5.64 -0.46
CA PHE A 367 -1.76 5.81 -0.89
C PHE A 367 -1.18 4.55 -1.56
N VAL A 368 -1.49 3.36 -1.04
CA VAL A 368 -1.09 2.09 -1.68
C VAL A 368 -1.71 1.96 -3.08
N ILE A 369 -3.01 2.27 -3.21
CA ILE A 369 -3.72 2.27 -4.51
C ILE A 369 -3.12 3.31 -5.46
N LEU A 370 -2.86 4.53 -4.97
CA LEU A 370 -2.29 5.63 -5.74
C LEU A 370 -0.92 5.26 -6.31
N MET A 371 0.01 4.79 -5.47
CA MET A 371 1.35 4.38 -5.91
C MET A 371 1.28 3.24 -6.93
N THR A 372 0.35 2.31 -6.73
CA THR A 372 0.11 1.21 -7.68
C THR A 372 -0.41 1.74 -9.02
N ALA A 373 -1.40 2.65 -9.01
CA ALA A 373 -1.92 3.28 -10.22
C ALA A 373 -0.83 4.04 -10.98
N VAL A 374 -0.01 4.83 -10.28
CA VAL A 374 1.16 5.50 -10.89
C VAL A 374 2.12 4.48 -11.50
N SER A 375 2.39 3.35 -10.82
CA SER A 375 3.28 2.31 -11.36
C SER A 375 2.74 1.67 -12.65
N LEU A 376 1.41 1.48 -12.75
CA LEU A 376 0.79 0.85 -13.92
C LEU A 376 0.92 1.68 -15.20
N MET A 377 1.06 3.01 -15.11
CA MET A 377 1.21 3.86 -16.30
C MET A 377 2.44 3.51 -17.15
N SER A 378 3.47 2.88 -16.55
CA SER A 378 4.67 2.43 -17.26
C SER A 378 4.51 1.04 -17.91
N LYS A 379 3.45 0.29 -17.58
CA LYS A 379 3.19 -1.10 -18.01
C LYS A 379 2.50 -1.17 -19.38
N LYS A 380 3.30 -1.14 -20.44
CA LYS A 380 2.83 -1.20 -21.84
C LYS A 380 2.52 -2.59 -22.37
N ASP A 381 2.98 -3.62 -21.67
CA ASP A 381 2.80 -5.02 -22.01
C ASP A 381 1.34 -5.49 -21.79
N ILE A 382 0.59 -4.82 -20.90
CA ILE A 382 -0.82 -5.12 -20.63
C ILE A 382 -1.68 -4.72 -21.84
N LYS A 383 -2.62 -5.57 -22.29
CA LYS A 383 -3.54 -5.21 -23.38
C LYS A 383 -4.41 -4.02 -22.99
N GLU A 384 -4.78 -3.17 -23.94
CA GLU A 384 -5.60 -1.95 -23.68
C GLU A 384 -6.85 -2.26 -22.85
N LYS A 385 -7.67 -3.24 -23.26
CA LYS A 385 -8.90 -3.58 -22.53
C LYS A 385 -8.65 -4.03 -21.07
N GLU A 386 -7.59 -4.82 -20.87
CA GLU A 386 -7.20 -5.33 -19.56
C GLU A 386 -6.69 -4.19 -18.66
N PHE A 387 -5.88 -3.29 -19.23
CA PHE A 387 -5.40 -2.08 -18.55
C PHE A 387 -6.58 -1.16 -18.21
N LEU A 388 -7.47 -0.90 -19.17
CA LEU A 388 -8.60 -0.02 -18.96
C LEU A 388 -9.48 -0.53 -17.81
N ALA A 389 -9.74 -1.83 -17.75
CA ALA A 389 -10.53 -2.45 -16.69
C ALA A 389 -9.86 -2.34 -15.32
N ILE A 390 -8.60 -2.78 -15.17
CA ILE A 390 -7.93 -2.77 -13.87
C ILE A 390 -7.73 -1.34 -13.37
N PHE A 391 -7.34 -0.41 -14.24
CA PHE A 391 -7.06 0.97 -13.85
C PHE A 391 -8.34 1.72 -13.48
N SER A 392 -9.45 1.50 -14.19
CA SER A 392 -10.75 2.10 -13.82
C SER A 392 -11.22 1.63 -12.44
N ILE A 393 -11.04 0.32 -12.15
CA ILE A 393 -11.36 -0.26 -10.84
C ILE A 393 -10.49 0.38 -9.74
N LEU A 394 -9.19 0.60 -10.00
CA LEU A 394 -8.30 1.28 -9.04
C LEU A 394 -8.74 2.73 -8.78
N ILE A 395 -9.12 3.49 -9.82
CA ILE A 395 -9.60 4.87 -9.65
C ILE A 395 -10.91 4.90 -8.85
N ALA A 396 -11.85 4.00 -9.17
CA ALA A 396 -13.09 3.91 -8.43
C ALA A 396 -12.85 3.55 -6.95
N ALA A 397 -11.98 2.58 -6.70
CA ALA A 397 -11.60 2.17 -5.36
C ALA A 397 -10.89 3.27 -4.58
N LEU A 398 -10.00 4.02 -5.25
CA LEU A 398 -9.29 5.14 -4.64
C LEU A 398 -10.28 6.19 -4.14
N TYR A 399 -11.24 6.59 -4.99
CA TYR A 399 -12.26 7.57 -4.61
C TYR A 399 -13.13 7.09 -3.44
N LEU A 400 -13.63 5.86 -3.53
CA LEU A 400 -14.51 5.28 -2.50
C LEU A 400 -13.77 4.99 -1.18
N THR A 401 -12.44 4.94 -1.21
CA THR A 401 -11.59 4.78 -0.03
C THR A 401 -11.27 6.11 0.61
N HIS A 402 -10.73 7.05 -0.17
CA HIS A 402 -10.40 8.39 0.31
C HIS A 402 -10.40 9.36 -0.87
N VAL A 403 -11.38 10.26 -0.87
CA VAL A 403 -11.66 11.18 -2.00
C VAL A 403 -10.45 12.04 -2.37
N VAL A 404 -9.68 12.50 -1.38
CA VAL A 404 -8.58 13.46 -1.60
C VAL A 404 -7.51 12.90 -2.52
N GLU A 405 -6.99 11.69 -2.27
CA GLU A 405 -5.93 11.13 -3.13
C GLU A 405 -6.46 10.82 -4.54
N ALA A 406 -7.74 10.47 -4.68
CA ALA A 406 -8.34 10.29 -6.01
C ALA A 406 -8.36 11.60 -6.80
N MET A 407 -8.78 12.70 -6.18
CA MET A 407 -8.82 14.02 -6.81
C MET A 407 -7.43 14.50 -7.20
N VAL A 408 -6.47 14.39 -6.27
CA VAL A 408 -5.07 14.76 -6.50
C VAL A 408 -4.49 13.93 -7.64
N LEU A 409 -4.73 12.62 -7.67
CA LEU A 409 -4.22 11.73 -8.71
C LEU A 409 -4.79 12.06 -10.09
N ILE A 410 -6.10 12.29 -10.20
CA ILE A 410 -6.74 12.63 -11.49
C ILE A 410 -6.24 13.99 -11.99
N LEU A 411 -6.12 14.97 -11.11
CA LEU A 411 -5.56 16.28 -11.46
C LEU A 411 -4.10 16.15 -11.90
N PHE A 412 -3.32 15.34 -11.19
CA PHE A 412 -1.93 15.04 -11.55
C PHE A 412 -1.85 14.40 -12.94
N PHE A 413 -2.61 13.34 -13.21
CA PHE A 413 -2.61 12.70 -14.54
C PHE A 413 -3.08 13.63 -15.64
N THR A 414 -4.06 14.49 -15.37
CA THR A 414 -4.52 15.46 -16.35
C THR A 414 -3.45 16.49 -16.68
N THR A 415 -2.77 17.02 -15.66
CA THR A 415 -1.65 17.96 -15.84
C THR A 415 -0.51 17.28 -16.58
N LEU A 416 -0.19 16.04 -16.22
CA LEU A 416 0.83 15.24 -16.88
C LEU A 416 0.50 15.00 -18.35
N ALA A 417 -0.77 14.80 -18.67
CA ALA A 417 -1.23 14.64 -20.04
C ALA A 417 -1.11 15.92 -20.88
N LEU A 418 -1.03 17.10 -20.27
CA LEU A 418 -0.72 18.30 -21.05
C LEU A 418 0.77 18.33 -21.47
N ILE A 419 1.64 17.65 -20.71
CA ILE A 419 3.10 17.70 -20.89
C ILE A 419 3.63 16.48 -21.67
N LEU A 420 3.13 15.28 -21.36
CA LEU A 420 3.66 14.02 -21.85
C LEU A 420 2.82 13.41 -22.97
N GLY A 421 3.47 12.91 -24.02
CA GLY A 421 2.83 12.09 -25.05
C GLY A 421 2.75 10.61 -24.66
N ASN A 422 1.99 9.82 -25.44
CA ASN A 422 1.81 8.37 -25.20
C ASN A 422 3.05 7.50 -25.52
N LYS A 423 4.16 8.11 -25.96
CA LYS A 423 5.34 7.35 -26.42
C LYS A 423 6.02 6.58 -25.30
N CYS A 424 6.06 7.10 -24.07
CA CYS A 424 6.76 6.48 -22.94
C CYS A 424 5.80 5.90 -21.90
N TYR A 425 4.60 6.47 -21.78
CA TYR A 425 3.62 6.13 -20.75
C TYR A 425 2.22 6.05 -21.37
N ARG A 426 1.31 5.34 -20.71
CA ARG A 426 -0.06 5.11 -21.18
C ARG A 426 -1.00 6.24 -20.76
N VAL A 427 -0.67 7.46 -21.14
CA VAL A 427 -1.35 8.67 -20.67
C VAL A 427 -2.82 8.69 -21.10
N ASP A 428 -3.12 8.45 -22.37
CA ASP A 428 -4.51 8.47 -22.85
C ASP A 428 -5.35 7.35 -22.22
N ASP A 429 -4.80 6.13 -22.13
CA ASP A 429 -5.50 5.02 -21.48
C ASP A 429 -5.78 5.33 -20.01
N THR A 430 -4.83 5.99 -19.33
CA THR A 430 -4.98 6.44 -17.94
C THR A 430 -6.14 7.43 -17.80
N LEU A 431 -6.22 8.46 -18.65
CA LEU A 431 -7.34 9.41 -18.62
C LEU A 431 -8.68 8.76 -18.93
N LYS A 432 -8.74 7.88 -19.96
CA LYS A 432 -9.95 7.11 -20.29
C LYS A 432 -10.40 6.27 -19.08
N SER A 433 -9.47 5.57 -18.44
CA SER A 433 -9.77 4.79 -17.24
C SER A 433 -10.19 5.64 -16.06
N SER A 434 -9.61 6.83 -15.87
CA SER A 434 -10.05 7.76 -14.82
C SER A 434 -11.50 8.18 -15.04
N ILE A 435 -11.90 8.48 -16.28
CA ILE A 435 -13.29 8.81 -16.63
C ILE A 435 -14.23 7.63 -16.34
N ILE A 436 -13.86 6.43 -16.81
CA ILE A 436 -14.67 5.21 -16.59
C ILE A 436 -14.80 4.91 -15.09
N GLY A 437 -13.70 4.98 -14.34
CA GLY A 437 -13.69 4.76 -12.89
C GLY A 437 -14.57 5.76 -12.14
N MET A 438 -14.49 7.04 -12.47
CA MET A 438 -15.37 8.06 -11.89
C MET A 438 -16.85 7.88 -12.28
N GLY A 439 -17.11 7.37 -13.49
CA GLY A 439 -18.44 6.91 -13.90
C GLY A 439 -18.96 5.78 -13.01
N MET A 440 -18.14 4.77 -12.70
CA MET A 440 -18.49 3.68 -11.78
C MET A 440 -18.83 4.21 -10.38
N VAL A 441 -18.03 5.15 -9.87
CA VAL A 441 -18.27 5.81 -8.56
C VAL A 441 -19.62 6.53 -8.55
N SER A 442 -19.92 7.26 -9.62
CA SER A 442 -21.20 7.98 -9.77
C SER A 442 -22.39 7.02 -9.74
N ILE A 443 -22.28 5.87 -10.40
CA ILE A 443 -23.30 4.81 -10.36
C ILE A 443 -23.47 4.26 -8.94
N ILE A 444 -22.37 3.96 -8.23
CA ILE A 444 -22.43 3.43 -6.86
C ILE A 444 -23.13 4.41 -5.92
N TYR A 445 -22.77 5.69 -5.97
CA TYR A 445 -23.42 6.70 -5.14
C TYR A 445 -24.89 6.94 -5.51
N TYR A 446 -25.22 6.89 -6.81
CA TYR A 446 -26.60 6.94 -7.25
C TYR A 446 -27.42 5.76 -6.71
N LEU A 447 -26.89 4.53 -6.78
CA LEU A 447 -27.56 3.36 -6.20
C LEU A 447 -27.74 3.50 -4.68
N LEU A 448 -26.71 3.99 -3.98
CA LEU A 448 -26.80 4.29 -2.56
C LEU A 448 -27.90 5.29 -2.22
N SER A 449 -28.08 6.33 -3.04
CA SER A 449 -29.13 7.33 -2.80
C SER A 449 -30.54 6.77 -2.98
N GLN A 450 -30.68 5.66 -3.71
CA GLN A 450 -31.97 4.96 -3.84
C GLN A 450 -32.24 4.01 -2.66
N ILE A 451 -31.19 3.47 -2.04
CA ILE A 451 -31.31 2.46 -0.98
C ILE A 451 -31.50 3.12 0.39
N THR A 452 -30.76 4.20 0.66
CA THR A 452 -30.73 4.82 1.99
C THR A 452 -31.16 6.29 1.90
N PRO A 453 -32.28 6.71 2.51
CA PRO A 453 -32.79 8.08 2.41
C PRO A 453 -31.84 9.12 3.03
N ARG A 454 -30.89 8.67 3.86
CA ARG A 454 -29.84 9.52 4.45
C ARG A 454 -28.71 9.86 3.47
N PHE A 455 -28.59 9.11 2.37
CA PHE A 455 -27.57 9.37 1.38
C PHE A 455 -28.09 10.37 0.34
N ILE A 456 -27.88 11.65 0.62
CA ILE A 456 -28.29 12.74 -0.26
C ILE A 456 -27.12 13.15 -1.15
N MET A 457 -27.34 13.14 -2.47
CA MET A 457 -26.42 13.69 -3.47
C MET A 457 -26.43 15.22 -3.37
N ASN A 458 -25.70 15.75 -2.38
CA ASN A 458 -25.56 17.20 -2.22
C ASN A 458 -24.68 17.80 -3.34
N ALA A 459 -24.72 19.12 -3.49
CA ALA A 459 -23.97 19.82 -4.52
C ALA A 459 -22.45 19.58 -4.43
N SER A 460 -21.90 19.49 -3.22
CA SER A 460 -20.47 19.21 -3.02
C SER A 460 -20.07 17.84 -3.56
N LEU A 461 -20.88 16.82 -3.30
CA LEU A 461 -20.66 15.48 -3.82
C LEU A 461 -20.81 15.45 -5.34
N LEU A 462 -21.85 16.09 -5.90
CA LEU A 462 -22.02 16.18 -7.35
C LEU A 462 -20.83 16.86 -8.04
N VAL A 463 -20.33 17.97 -7.49
CA VAL A 463 -19.15 18.66 -8.01
C VAL A 463 -17.91 17.76 -7.95
N SER A 464 -17.68 17.07 -6.83
CA SER A 464 -16.55 16.14 -6.69
C SER A 464 -16.64 14.90 -7.58
N LEU A 465 -17.82 14.55 -8.11
CA LEU A 465 -17.99 13.49 -9.10
C LEU A 465 -17.85 13.99 -10.54
N ILE A 466 -18.44 15.15 -10.85
CA ILE A 466 -18.54 15.67 -12.22
C ILE A 466 -17.21 16.29 -12.66
N VAL A 467 -16.58 17.11 -11.83
CA VAL A 467 -15.34 17.84 -12.20
C VAL A 467 -14.22 16.89 -12.64
N PRO A 468 -13.93 15.78 -11.92
CA PRO A 468 -12.89 14.82 -12.31
C PRO A 468 -13.24 13.98 -13.54
N ILE A 469 -14.49 14.03 -14.04
CA ILE A 469 -14.88 13.45 -15.33
C ILE A 469 -14.64 14.50 -16.44
N LEU A 470 -15.10 15.72 -16.23
CA LEU A 470 -15.03 16.79 -17.24
C LEU A 470 -13.58 17.17 -17.56
N ILE A 471 -12.74 17.36 -16.54
CA ILE A 471 -11.35 17.82 -16.72
C ILE A 471 -10.52 16.86 -17.61
N PRO A 472 -10.42 15.55 -17.32
CA PRO A 472 -9.75 14.59 -18.21
C PRO A 472 -10.37 14.51 -19.60
N THR A 473 -11.71 14.63 -19.70
CA THR A 473 -12.42 14.57 -20.99
C THR A 473 -12.02 15.75 -21.88
N ILE A 474 -12.02 16.97 -21.33
CA ILE A 474 -11.59 18.17 -22.05
C ILE A 474 -10.14 18.03 -22.51
N VAL A 475 -9.25 17.50 -21.66
CA VAL A 475 -7.84 17.29 -22.03
C VAL A 475 -7.68 16.20 -23.10
N LEU A 476 -8.43 15.10 -23.05
CA LEU A 476 -8.43 14.09 -24.09
C LEU A 476 -8.90 14.65 -25.44
N ILE A 477 -10.01 15.39 -25.46
CA ILE A 477 -10.53 16.05 -26.67
C ILE A 477 -9.50 17.06 -27.19
N SER A 478 -8.96 17.90 -26.31
CA SER A 478 -7.95 18.90 -26.68
C SER A 478 -6.73 18.24 -27.31
N ARG A 479 -6.23 17.11 -26.78
CA ARG A 479 -5.10 16.37 -27.36
C ARG A 479 -5.40 15.78 -28.73
N GLN A 480 -6.66 15.43 -29.02
CA GLN A 480 -7.07 14.85 -30.30
C GLN A 480 -7.24 15.91 -31.40
N TYR A 481 -7.80 17.07 -31.05
CA TYR A 481 -8.18 18.09 -32.04
C TYR A 481 -7.25 19.31 -32.06
N ILE A 482 -6.65 19.66 -30.93
CA ILE A 482 -5.78 20.82 -30.79
C ILE A 482 -4.35 20.28 -30.67
N HIS A 483 -3.61 20.34 -31.78
CA HIS A 483 -2.20 19.99 -31.76
C HIS A 483 -1.43 21.09 -31.01
N PHE A 484 -1.49 21.08 -29.68
CA PHE A 484 -0.69 21.98 -28.86
C PHE A 484 0.78 21.68 -29.13
N ASP A 485 1.43 22.56 -29.90
CA ASP A 485 2.84 22.43 -30.20
C ASP A 485 3.68 22.86 -29.00
N PHE A 486 3.71 22.00 -27.98
CA PHE A 486 4.63 22.12 -26.86
C PHE A 486 6.08 21.77 -27.25
N SER A 487 6.44 21.69 -28.54
CA SER A 487 7.81 21.38 -28.99
C SER A 487 8.89 22.23 -28.31
N ARG A 488 8.60 23.51 -28.04
CA ARG A 488 9.53 24.40 -27.30
C ARG A 488 9.76 23.97 -25.85
N ILE A 489 8.73 23.53 -25.13
CA ILE A 489 8.85 23.01 -23.76
C ILE A 489 9.47 21.60 -23.80
N LYS A 490 9.01 20.78 -24.73
CA LYS A 490 9.46 19.41 -24.95
C LYS A 490 10.95 19.34 -25.25
N ASN A 491 11.50 20.24 -26.06
CA ASN A 491 12.94 20.28 -26.35
C ASN A 491 13.80 20.67 -25.14
N LYS A 492 13.27 21.46 -24.19
CA LYS A 492 13.94 21.71 -22.90
C LYS A 492 13.90 20.47 -21.99
N PHE A 493 12.76 19.77 -21.96
CA PHE A 493 12.63 18.55 -21.17
C PHE A 493 13.28 17.32 -21.83
N HIS A 494 13.53 17.29 -23.14
CA HIS A 494 14.10 16.13 -23.81
C HIS A 494 15.55 15.83 -23.40
N LYS A 495 16.26 16.81 -22.82
CA LYS A 495 17.64 16.67 -22.33
C LYS A 495 17.77 16.11 -20.90
N LYS A 496 16.67 16.03 -20.14
CA LYS A 496 16.62 15.35 -18.82
C LYS A 496 15.54 14.29 -18.84
N SER A 497 15.78 13.16 -18.17
CA SER A 497 14.81 12.06 -18.15
C SER A 497 13.45 12.58 -17.67
N THR A 498 12.41 12.44 -18.50
CA THR A 498 11.03 12.73 -18.11
C THR A 498 10.58 11.96 -16.85
N GLY A 499 11.27 10.87 -16.52
CA GLY A 499 11.10 10.16 -15.25
C GLY A 499 11.62 10.95 -14.03
N GLU A 500 12.68 11.75 -14.17
CA GLU A 500 13.21 12.61 -13.09
C GLU A 500 12.16 13.65 -12.68
N VAL A 501 11.56 14.32 -13.66
CA VAL A 501 10.54 15.35 -13.41
C VAL A 501 9.28 14.75 -12.80
N LEU A 502 8.87 13.56 -13.26
CA LEU A 502 7.72 12.86 -12.72
C LEU A 502 7.92 12.49 -11.25
N VAL A 503 9.08 11.94 -10.90
CA VAL A 503 9.39 11.54 -9.52
C VAL A 503 9.58 12.75 -8.61
N ILE A 504 10.22 13.83 -9.11
CA ILE A 504 10.37 15.07 -8.36
C ILE A 504 8.99 15.68 -8.10
N VAL A 505 8.17 15.90 -9.12
CA VAL A 505 6.86 16.57 -8.98
C VAL A 505 5.85 15.77 -8.13
N LEU A 506 5.94 14.44 -8.09
CA LEU A 506 5.02 13.61 -7.31
C LEU A 506 5.36 13.50 -5.82
N PHE A 507 6.63 13.62 -5.45
CA PHE A 507 7.11 13.23 -4.12
C PHE A 507 7.98 14.26 -3.41
N PHE A 508 8.28 15.39 -4.06
CA PHE A 508 9.01 16.53 -3.51
C PHE A 508 8.33 17.84 -3.91
#